data_AF-A0A367JXC5-F1
#
_entry.id   AF-A0A367JXC5-F1
#
_cell.length_a   1.000
_cell.length_b   1.000
_cell.length_c   1.000
_cell.angle_alpha   90.00
_cell.angle_beta   90.00
_cell.angle_gamma   90.00
#
_symmetry.space_group_name_H-M   'P 1'
#
loop_
_entity.id
_entity.type
_entity.pdbx_description
1 polymer ?
#
loop_
_entity_poly.entity_id
_entity_poly.type
_entity_poly.pdbx_seq_one_letter_code
_entity_poly.pdbx_strand_id
1 'polypeptide(L)'
;MNSAGWIKSLLVILILTVHVDPCWCDDSTFIATDLTGYASSQEAMTSTSTSTTKNQRHLKKSKMDHDMIENVVNTSSTWYPSSTLVTYLNTTTSISSYSALPTSSDRKDDTLNDTIHQYSNTSDQLVQYHFNCKADVAFCSKISNSINAAINEFTQVVNIKVALLLKISYYSFCEISCSNSTYGWGVPTSQFTLPFDEDDDLSYIYPQALAKQLAPYSSHSLWSNYDLEIAINHDVYMNSVNTEQAIRNGWNGTSTPPNGKFWFSNDTDILDYQVDFRAVFLHELLHGLGILSSWAAYFWTKMSPFRMLIDGIIDPLKVELVTPSPYWFVDGDSGPAYLSGFQPTMIFDKHLTVIDDSFNTTRSSFRLSEIAVDMQKNFCVNNTEDAFIFNFVEIFSAANQSVAAHKLWVSLSQPETLRFQFRPPPVANSSFNRIDYLNRTYQSMTLLTGQDMFAELVHETVDPSVNRPGLKIAHLDDKYADTVDFLMTRVYHPGRTLESLVAEYYNEIPEIRYNTTMSNNTVVEKIYRSPIGPGILRMLDSLKYSTVLTNTNYTTDESVKTLKPRTSCDNNNANQIKATPSSISIATGVKIKLTYVIFTLGSMLFVVSI
;
A
#
# COMPACT_ATOMS: atom_id res chain seq x y z
N MET A 1 41.61 -37.64 32.19
CA MET A 1 42.32 -36.92 33.27
C MET A 1 42.90 -35.64 32.69
N ASN A 2 43.06 -34.61 33.53
CA ASN A 2 43.51 -33.24 33.22
C ASN A 2 44.88 -33.23 32.47
N SER A 3 45.34 -32.16 31.79
CA SER A 3 45.16 -30.72 32.07
C SER A 3 45.26 -29.79 30.85
N ALA A 4 44.91 -28.51 31.05
CA ALA A 4 44.84 -27.43 30.05
C ALA A 4 46.20 -26.86 29.59
N GLY A 5 46.21 -26.08 28.49
CA GLY A 5 47.42 -25.42 27.96
C GLY A 5 47.23 -24.52 26.72
N TRP A 6 46.41 -23.47 26.83
CA TRP A 6 46.44 -22.17 26.10
C TRP A 6 47.28 -22.02 24.80
N ILE A 7 46.62 -21.66 23.69
CA ILE A 7 47.14 -20.66 22.73
C ILE A 7 46.00 -19.69 22.35
N LYS A 8 46.28 -18.38 22.40
CA LYS A 8 45.43 -17.31 21.86
C LYS A 8 45.85 -17.01 20.42
N SER A 9 44.90 -16.78 19.52
CA SER A 9 45.15 -16.07 18.26
C SER A 9 44.31 -14.80 18.20
N LEU A 10 44.97 -13.68 17.88
CA LEU A 10 44.36 -12.37 17.68
C LEU A 10 43.39 -12.40 16.49
N LEU A 11 42.22 -11.81 16.67
CA LEU A 11 41.46 -11.24 15.56
C LEU A 11 41.72 -9.72 15.58
N VAL A 12 42.46 -9.21 14.59
CA VAL A 12 42.65 -7.77 14.41
C VAL A 12 41.47 -7.23 13.61
N ILE A 13 40.55 -6.55 14.30
CA ILE A 13 39.48 -5.79 13.66
C ILE A 13 40.04 -4.40 13.34
N LEU A 14 40.16 -4.07 12.05
CA LEU A 14 40.55 -2.73 11.62
C LEU A 14 39.31 -1.83 11.59
N ILE A 15 39.09 -1.05 12.65
CA ILE A 15 38.06 -0.01 12.68
C ILE A 15 38.67 1.27 12.09
N LEU A 16 38.20 1.69 10.91
CA LEU A 16 38.53 2.99 10.33
C LEU A 16 37.49 4.03 10.76
N THR A 17 37.71 4.63 11.94
CA THR A 17 37.06 5.89 12.31
C THR A 17 37.74 7.05 11.61
N VAL A 18 37.04 7.71 10.68
CA VAL A 18 37.49 9.00 10.14
C VAL A 18 36.95 10.11 11.04
N HIS A 19 37.82 10.68 11.89
CA HIS A 19 37.62 12.01 12.46
C HIS A 19 38.03 13.05 11.42
N VAL A 20 37.22 14.09 11.24
CA VAL A 20 37.65 15.34 10.61
C VAL A 20 37.22 16.48 11.53
N ASP A 21 38.15 16.97 12.33
CA ASP A 21 37.99 18.25 13.03
C ASP A 21 38.39 19.41 12.09
N PRO A 22 37.70 20.57 12.17
CA PRO A 22 37.89 21.67 11.24
C PRO A 22 38.93 22.68 11.72
N CYS A 23 39.72 23.28 10.80
CA CYS A 23 40.27 24.63 10.98
C CYS A 23 40.86 25.27 9.70
N TRP A 24 40.38 26.48 9.36
CA TRP A 24 41.14 27.71 9.04
C TRP A 24 42.08 27.72 7.78
N CYS A 25 42.21 28.80 7.00
CA CYS A 25 41.53 30.11 6.97
C CYS A 25 41.82 30.86 5.63
N ASP A 26 41.24 32.06 5.50
CA ASP A 26 41.70 33.22 4.70
C ASP A 26 41.63 33.19 3.15
N ASP A 27 41.44 34.32 2.46
CA ASP A 27 40.72 35.58 2.79
C ASP A 27 40.53 36.38 1.48
N SER A 28 39.42 37.10 1.30
CA SER A 28 39.35 38.26 0.40
C SER A 28 38.06 39.07 0.62
N THR A 29 38.19 40.39 0.55
CA THR A 29 37.34 41.37 1.27
C THR A 29 36.70 42.41 0.34
N PHE A 30 35.88 43.31 0.93
CA PHE A 30 35.28 44.54 0.35
C PHE A 30 34.09 44.32 -0.63
N ILE A 31 32.99 45.11 -0.64
CA ILE A 31 32.62 46.38 0.03
C ILE A 31 31.17 46.31 0.55
N ALA A 32 30.89 46.95 1.70
CA ALA A 32 29.53 47.34 2.10
C ALA A 32 29.26 48.82 1.80
N THR A 33 28.10 49.14 1.24
CA THR A 33 27.55 50.52 1.20
C THR A 33 26.05 50.49 1.43
N ASP A 34 25.59 51.28 2.41
CA ASP A 34 24.20 51.62 2.65
C ASP A 34 23.50 52.21 1.40
N LEU A 35 22.18 52.04 1.32
CA LEU A 35 21.29 53.19 1.12
C LEU A 35 19.84 52.89 1.50
N THR A 36 19.37 53.62 2.52
CA THR A 36 17.95 53.77 2.89
C THR A 36 17.16 54.55 1.83
N GLY A 37 15.89 54.23 1.58
CA GLY A 37 15.05 55.04 0.68
C GLY A 37 13.56 54.70 0.67
N TYR A 38 12.78 55.39 1.50
CA TYR A 38 11.30 55.39 1.48
C TYR A 38 10.70 55.80 0.11
N ALA A 39 9.58 55.19 -0.27
CA ALA A 39 8.44 55.92 -0.86
C ALA A 39 7.12 55.16 -0.71
N SER A 40 6.11 55.82 -0.15
CA SER A 40 4.73 55.37 -0.01
C SER A 40 3.82 56.00 -1.08
N SER A 41 2.73 55.33 -1.44
CA SER A 41 1.49 56.03 -1.82
C SER A 41 0.24 55.19 -1.49
N GLN A 42 -0.70 55.83 -0.79
CA GLN A 42 -2.11 55.44 -0.69
C GLN A 42 -2.95 56.43 -1.51
N GLU A 43 -4.26 56.14 -1.60
CA GLU A 43 -5.36 57.04 -2.01
C GLU A 43 -5.53 57.31 -3.53
N ALA A 44 -6.73 57.60 -4.07
CA ALA A 44 -8.12 57.24 -3.71
C ALA A 44 -9.09 57.75 -4.82
N MET A 45 -10.27 57.12 -4.97
CA MET A 45 -11.49 57.69 -5.63
C MET A 45 -11.38 58.02 -7.16
N THR A 46 -12.45 58.15 -8.00
CA THR A 46 -13.92 58.14 -7.83
C THR A 46 -14.67 57.74 -9.13
N SER A 47 -15.81 57.05 -8.99
CA SER A 47 -17.07 57.06 -9.80
C SER A 47 -17.15 57.50 -11.29
N THR A 48 -17.88 56.73 -12.11
CA THR A 48 -19.05 57.22 -12.89
C THR A 48 -20.03 56.08 -13.32
N SER A 49 -21.18 56.41 -13.91
CA SER A 49 -22.44 55.63 -13.85
C SER A 49 -23.23 55.50 -15.17
N THR A 50 -24.05 54.44 -15.32
CA THR A 50 -25.35 54.38 -16.06
C THR A 50 -26.08 53.05 -15.74
N SER A 51 -27.28 53.02 -15.14
CA SER A 51 -28.65 52.88 -15.73
C SER A 51 -28.81 51.79 -16.83
N THR A 52 -29.88 51.00 -17.00
CA THR A 52 -31.24 50.83 -16.39
C THR A 52 -31.69 49.37 -16.70
N THR A 53 -32.68 48.68 -16.10
CA THR A 53 -34.14 48.93 -16.11
C THR A 53 -34.90 47.91 -15.22
N LYS A 54 -36.19 48.16 -14.95
CA LYS A 54 -37.09 47.47 -14.00
C LYS A 54 -37.62 46.10 -14.47
N ASN A 55 -38.03 45.25 -13.52
CA ASN A 55 -39.41 44.76 -13.45
C ASN A 55 -39.82 44.24 -12.05
N GLN A 56 -40.99 44.66 -11.57
CA GLN A 56 -41.66 44.16 -10.35
C GLN A 56 -42.95 43.44 -10.73
N ARG A 57 -43.34 42.37 -10.01
CA ARG A 57 -44.77 42.05 -9.80
C ARG A 57 -45.08 41.58 -8.37
N HIS A 58 -45.84 42.46 -7.71
CA HIS A 58 -46.63 42.36 -6.49
C HIS A 58 -47.33 41.05 -6.10
N LEU A 59 -47.47 40.89 -4.77
CA LEU A 59 -48.67 40.47 -3.98
C LEU A 59 -49.23 39.05 -4.20
N LYS A 60 -49.75 38.34 -3.18
CA LYS A 60 -50.59 38.83 -2.07
C LYS A 60 -50.49 37.92 -0.82
N LYS A 61 -51.03 38.42 0.31
CA LYS A 61 -50.97 37.85 1.67
C LYS A 61 -52.39 37.47 2.15
N SER A 62 -52.56 36.44 2.97
CA SER A 62 -53.80 36.24 3.77
C SER A 62 -53.54 35.65 5.16
N LYS A 63 -54.28 36.18 6.14
CA LYS A 63 -54.58 35.61 7.48
C LYS A 63 -55.95 34.89 7.40
N MET A 64 -56.62 34.33 8.43
CA MET A 64 -56.53 34.34 9.92
C MET A 64 -57.26 33.06 10.43
N ASP A 65 -57.46 32.77 11.73
CA ASP A 65 -56.57 32.34 12.85
C ASP A 65 -57.42 31.36 13.73
N HIS A 66 -56.83 30.68 14.73
CA HIS A 66 -57.51 29.97 15.86
C HIS A 66 -58.40 28.73 15.56
N ASP A 67 -58.69 27.80 16.49
CA ASP A 67 -58.04 27.33 17.73
C ASP A 67 -58.70 25.98 18.09
N MET A 68 -57.95 25.00 18.63
CA MET A 68 -58.27 24.25 19.86
C MET A 68 -57.38 23.01 20.07
N ILE A 69 -57.35 22.55 21.32
CA ILE A 69 -56.36 21.67 21.94
C ILE A 69 -56.97 20.28 22.16
N GLU A 70 -56.24 19.20 21.84
CA GLU A 70 -55.96 18.11 22.80
C GLU A 70 -54.84 17.16 22.36
N ASN A 71 -54.18 16.54 23.34
CA ASN A 71 -52.92 15.80 23.17
C ASN A 71 -53.12 14.32 22.84
N VAL A 72 -52.39 13.79 21.84
CA VAL A 72 -51.85 12.41 21.88
C VAL A 72 -50.43 12.40 21.29
N VAL A 73 -49.54 11.64 21.93
CA VAL A 73 -48.11 11.52 21.63
C VAL A 73 -47.85 10.78 20.31
N ASN A 74 -46.98 11.34 19.46
CA ASN A 74 -46.15 10.52 18.57
C ASN A 74 -44.85 11.27 18.22
N THR A 75 -43.70 10.80 18.72
CA THR A 75 -42.39 11.41 18.48
C THR A 75 -41.66 10.73 17.33
N SER A 76 -41.57 11.41 16.19
CA SER A 76 -40.58 11.13 15.17
C SER A 76 -39.59 12.30 15.08
N SER A 77 -38.31 12.05 15.34
CA SER A 77 -37.25 12.98 14.95
C SER A 77 -35.95 12.25 14.61
N THR A 78 -35.57 12.40 13.34
CA THR A 78 -34.22 12.21 12.82
C THR A 78 -33.21 13.04 13.60
N TRP A 79 -32.06 12.47 13.94
CA TRP A 79 -30.92 13.19 14.51
C TRP A 79 -29.69 13.08 13.60
N TYR A 80 -29.22 14.23 13.11
CA TYR A 80 -27.84 14.41 12.64
C TYR A 80 -26.95 14.68 13.85
N PRO A 81 -25.71 14.14 13.92
CA PRO A 81 -24.75 14.56 14.92
C PRO A 81 -24.13 15.93 14.55
N SER A 82 -24.14 16.86 15.50
CA SER A 82 -23.56 18.20 15.35
C SER A 82 -22.04 18.21 15.48
N SER A 83 -21.39 19.08 14.70
CA SER A 83 -20.00 19.47 14.92
C SER A 83 -19.82 20.28 16.21
N THR A 84 -18.96 19.82 17.11
CA THR A 84 -18.52 20.61 18.28
C THR A 84 -17.23 21.36 17.98
N LEU A 85 -17.33 22.70 17.92
CA LEU A 85 -16.17 23.59 17.96
C LEU A 85 -15.41 23.44 19.28
N VAL A 86 -14.09 23.20 19.21
CA VAL A 86 -13.20 23.29 20.37
C VAL A 86 -12.77 24.75 20.53
N THR A 87 -13.20 25.38 21.63
CA THR A 87 -12.84 26.77 21.96
C THR A 87 -11.51 26.81 22.70
N TYR A 88 -10.53 27.55 22.17
CA TYR A 88 -9.27 27.82 22.86
C TYR A 88 -9.51 28.69 24.11
N LEU A 89 -9.05 28.20 25.28
CA LEU A 89 -9.02 28.95 26.53
C LEU A 89 -7.57 29.21 26.94
N ASN A 90 -7.11 30.45 26.69
CA ASN A 90 -5.85 30.95 27.21
C ASN A 90 -5.90 30.99 28.74
N THR A 91 -4.99 30.28 29.41
CA THR A 91 -4.72 30.50 30.84
C THR A 91 -3.22 30.65 31.06
N THR A 92 -2.77 31.89 31.17
CA THR A 92 -1.39 32.22 31.55
C THR A 92 -1.16 31.93 33.03
N THR A 93 -0.26 31.00 33.34
CA THR A 93 0.33 30.84 34.68
C THR A 93 1.84 30.63 34.58
N SER A 94 2.53 30.98 35.66
CA SER A 94 3.94 31.41 35.66
C SER A 94 5.00 30.32 35.47
N ILE A 95 6.06 30.70 34.77
CA ILE A 95 7.32 29.96 34.64
C ILE A 95 8.04 29.92 36.00
N SER A 96 8.42 28.72 36.46
CA SER A 96 9.50 28.57 37.46
C SER A 96 10.26 27.25 37.33
N SER A 97 11.58 27.38 37.18
CA SER A 97 12.64 26.39 37.45
C SER A 97 12.57 25.00 36.79
N TYR A 98 13.45 24.81 35.81
CA TYR A 98 14.02 23.52 35.43
C TYR A 98 14.53 22.75 36.66
N SER A 99 14.28 21.44 36.70
CA SER A 99 15.03 20.47 37.49
C SER A 99 15.30 19.21 36.64
N ALA A 100 16.40 18.52 36.94
CA ALA A 100 17.17 17.75 35.95
C ALA A 100 16.61 16.35 35.60
N LEU A 101 17.10 15.80 34.49
CA LEU A 101 16.95 14.39 34.11
C LEU A 101 17.35 13.44 35.27
N PRO A 102 16.62 12.34 35.48
CA PRO A 102 17.18 11.11 36.00
C PRO A 102 17.89 10.35 34.87
N THR A 103 19.19 10.11 35.02
CA THR A 103 19.97 9.20 34.16
C THR A 103 19.68 7.73 34.49
N SER A 104 20.05 6.86 33.55
CA SER A 104 19.70 5.43 33.48
C SER A 104 20.18 4.54 34.64
N SER A 105 19.31 3.65 35.13
CA SER A 105 19.53 2.19 35.11
C SER A 105 18.18 1.46 35.29
N ASP A 106 18.16 0.14 35.10
CA ASP A 106 17.01 -0.76 35.32
C ASP A 106 15.80 -0.63 34.36
N ARG A 107 16.05 -0.60 33.05
CA ARG A 107 15.21 -1.42 32.16
C ARG A 107 15.77 -2.84 32.19
N LYS A 108 15.00 -3.78 32.74
CA LYS A 108 15.18 -5.19 32.39
C LYS A 108 14.84 -5.34 30.92
N ASP A 109 15.73 -6.00 30.21
CA ASP A 109 15.55 -6.43 28.84
C ASP A 109 14.58 -7.62 28.87
N ASP A 110 13.27 -7.34 28.74
CA ASP A 110 12.24 -8.38 28.67
C ASP A 110 12.33 -9.06 27.29
N THR A 111 13.24 -10.03 27.19
CA THR A 111 13.46 -10.83 26.01
C THR A 111 12.23 -11.71 25.73
N LEU A 112 11.29 -11.20 24.92
CA LEU A 112 10.45 -12.06 24.11
C LEU A 112 11.42 -12.93 23.28
N ASN A 113 11.25 -14.26 23.32
CA ASN A 113 12.21 -15.19 22.71
C ASN A 113 12.51 -14.80 21.25
N ASP A 114 13.77 -14.51 20.95
CA ASP A 114 14.29 -14.17 19.61
C ASP A 114 14.28 -15.39 18.64
N THR A 115 13.46 -16.39 18.95
CA THR A 115 13.34 -17.67 18.25
C THR A 115 12.28 -17.54 17.16
N ILE A 116 12.71 -17.62 15.90
CA ILE A 116 11.78 -17.66 14.77
C ILE A 116 11.15 -19.06 14.69
N HIS A 117 9.83 -19.13 14.85
CA HIS A 117 9.04 -20.33 14.63
C HIS A 117 8.59 -20.41 13.18
N GLN A 118 8.85 -21.54 12.53
CA GLN A 118 8.50 -21.75 11.12
C GLN A 118 7.34 -22.73 10.99
N TYR A 119 6.35 -22.34 10.18
CA TYR A 119 5.20 -23.15 9.82
C TYR A 119 5.10 -23.19 8.28
N SER A 120 4.56 -24.27 7.74
CA SER A 120 4.26 -24.36 6.32
C SER A 120 2.98 -25.15 6.09
N ASN A 121 2.17 -24.69 5.13
CA ASN A 121 1.13 -25.51 4.53
C ASN A 121 1.53 -25.76 3.08
N THR A 122 1.98 -26.97 2.81
CA THR A 122 2.32 -27.48 1.47
C THR A 122 1.32 -28.54 0.98
N SER A 123 0.33 -28.87 1.82
CA SER A 123 -0.73 -29.86 1.53
C SER A 123 -1.92 -29.28 0.77
N ASP A 124 -2.14 -27.96 0.88
CA ASP A 124 -3.14 -27.27 0.08
C ASP A 124 -2.74 -27.25 -1.41
N GLN A 125 -3.71 -27.52 -2.28
CA GLN A 125 -3.50 -27.61 -3.74
C GLN A 125 -3.71 -26.28 -4.47
N LEU A 126 -4.30 -25.29 -3.79
CA LEU A 126 -4.66 -23.98 -4.33
C LEU A 126 -3.78 -22.87 -3.75
N VAL A 127 -3.52 -22.88 -2.43
CA VAL A 127 -2.77 -21.81 -1.75
C VAL A 127 -1.85 -22.39 -0.67
N GLN A 128 -0.56 -22.44 -0.99
CA GLN A 128 0.51 -22.87 -0.11
C GLN A 128 1.18 -21.67 0.55
N TYR A 129 1.77 -21.86 1.73
CA TYR A 129 2.52 -20.80 2.39
C TYR A 129 3.69 -21.30 3.23
N HIS A 130 4.69 -20.43 3.36
CA HIS A 130 5.73 -20.49 4.39
C HIS A 130 5.53 -19.30 5.35
N PHE A 131 5.40 -19.59 6.64
CA PHE A 131 5.13 -18.60 7.68
C PHE A 131 6.27 -18.59 8.71
N ASN A 132 6.96 -17.44 8.81
CA ASN A 132 7.94 -17.16 9.85
C ASN A 132 7.29 -16.30 10.94
N CYS A 133 7.30 -16.77 12.19
CA CYS A 133 6.68 -16.09 13.31
C CYS A 133 7.71 -15.80 14.41
N LYS A 134 7.77 -14.55 14.86
CA LYS A 134 8.65 -14.10 15.93
C LYS A 134 7.82 -13.65 17.13
N ALA A 135 7.27 -14.64 17.83
CA ALA A 135 6.52 -14.54 19.08
C ALA A 135 6.61 -15.91 19.79
N ASP A 136 5.86 -16.16 20.88
CA ASP A 136 5.87 -17.51 21.46
C ASP A 136 5.10 -18.56 20.62
N VAL A 137 5.43 -19.84 20.82
CA VAL A 137 4.85 -20.98 20.08
C VAL A 137 3.31 -21.01 20.10
N ALA A 138 2.68 -20.71 21.25
CA ALA A 138 1.24 -20.79 21.38
C ALA A 138 0.56 -19.63 20.63
N PHE A 139 1.14 -18.44 20.71
CA PHE A 139 0.68 -17.28 19.96
C PHE A 139 0.88 -17.44 18.44
N CYS A 140 2.05 -17.93 18.02
CA CYS A 140 2.32 -18.26 16.62
C CYS A 140 1.37 -19.35 16.06
N SER A 141 0.96 -20.31 16.88
CA SER A 141 -0.06 -21.30 16.49
C SER A 141 -1.42 -20.65 16.26
N LYS A 142 -1.85 -19.67 17.07
CA LYS A 142 -3.09 -18.91 16.83
C LYS A 142 -3.04 -18.19 15.48
N ILE A 143 -1.95 -17.49 15.20
CA ILE A 143 -1.75 -16.80 13.92
C ILE A 143 -1.82 -17.78 12.74
N SER A 144 -1.08 -18.89 12.80
CA SER A 144 -1.09 -19.91 11.74
C SER A 144 -2.50 -20.50 11.50
N ASN A 145 -3.29 -20.71 12.55
CA ASN A 145 -4.67 -21.17 12.43
C ASN A 145 -5.58 -20.13 11.74
N SER A 146 -5.45 -18.84 12.11
CA SER A 146 -6.21 -17.77 11.45
C SER A 146 -5.76 -17.50 10.00
N ILE A 147 -4.47 -17.67 9.68
CA ILE A 147 -3.97 -17.67 8.30
C ILE A 147 -4.66 -18.77 7.48
N ASN A 148 -4.68 -20.02 7.97
CA ASN A 148 -5.40 -21.11 7.30
C ASN A 148 -6.89 -20.80 7.11
N ALA A 149 -7.56 -20.26 8.14
CA ALA A 149 -8.97 -19.89 8.05
C ALA A 149 -9.23 -18.81 6.98
N ALA A 150 -8.39 -17.77 6.93
CA ALA A 150 -8.49 -16.72 5.91
C ALA A 150 -8.20 -17.24 4.48
N ILE A 151 -7.22 -18.14 4.32
CA ILE A 151 -6.95 -18.80 3.03
C ILE A 151 -8.14 -19.67 2.59
N ASN A 152 -8.82 -20.33 3.53
CA ASN A 152 -10.04 -21.09 3.25
C ASN A 152 -11.22 -20.19 2.85
N GLU A 153 -11.38 -18.99 3.43
CA GLU A 153 -12.37 -17.99 2.99
C GLU A 153 -12.08 -17.54 1.55
N PHE A 154 -10.81 -17.19 1.26
CA PHE A 154 -10.37 -16.73 -0.05
C PHE A 154 -10.59 -17.78 -1.16
N THR A 155 -10.14 -19.02 -0.95
CA THR A 155 -10.25 -20.10 -1.94
C THR A 155 -11.67 -20.60 -2.17
N GLN A 156 -12.63 -20.27 -1.28
CA GLN A 156 -14.04 -20.54 -1.51
C GLN A 156 -14.70 -19.57 -2.50
N VAL A 157 -14.11 -18.39 -2.75
CA VAL A 157 -14.74 -17.33 -3.56
C VAL A 157 -13.92 -16.88 -4.77
N VAL A 158 -12.61 -17.16 -4.78
CA VAL A 158 -11.71 -16.96 -5.92
C VAL A 158 -11.22 -18.30 -6.46
N ASN A 159 -11.49 -18.55 -7.74
CA ASN A 159 -11.16 -19.80 -8.41
C ASN A 159 -9.68 -19.81 -8.81
N ILE A 160 -8.81 -20.28 -7.92
CA ILE A 160 -7.38 -20.44 -8.21
C ILE A 160 -7.17 -21.64 -9.15
N LYS A 161 -6.49 -21.39 -10.29
CA LYS A 161 -6.16 -22.40 -11.29
C LYS A 161 -4.73 -22.92 -11.11
N VAL A 162 -3.79 -22.03 -10.82
CA VAL A 162 -2.37 -22.34 -10.57
C VAL A 162 -2.05 -21.97 -9.14
N ALA A 163 -1.57 -22.96 -8.38
CA ALA A 163 -1.33 -22.82 -6.94
C ALA A 163 -0.49 -21.58 -6.61
N LEU A 164 -0.96 -20.81 -5.64
CA LEU A 164 -0.24 -19.66 -5.09
C LEU A 164 0.71 -20.12 -3.99
N LEU A 165 1.89 -19.50 -3.88
CA LEU A 165 2.86 -19.74 -2.81
C LEU A 165 3.20 -18.43 -2.10
N LEU A 166 2.77 -18.31 -0.85
CA LEU A 166 2.83 -17.11 -0.03
C LEU A 166 4.05 -17.14 0.90
N LYS A 167 4.73 -16.00 1.05
CA LYS A 167 5.69 -15.76 2.14
C LYS A 167 5.00 -14.91 3.20
N ILE A 168 4.90 -15.42 4.42
CA ILE A 168 4.22 -14.72 5.52
C ILE A 168 5.22 -14.50 6.66
N SER A 169 5.24 -13.29 7.20
CA SER A 169 6.11 -12.92 8.34
C SER A 169 5.29 -12.24 9.44
N TYR A 170 5.52 -12.61 10.69
CA TYR A 170 4.97 -11.91 11.87
C TYR A 170 6.12 -11.52 12.80
N TYR A 171 6.34 -10.22 12.99
CA TYR A 171 7.48 -9.67 13.76
C TYR A 171 7.22 -8.22 14.16
N SER A 172 8.04 -7.66 15.04
CA SER A 172 7.98 -6.23 15.40
C SER A 172 8.54 -5.37 14.27
N PHE A 173 7.75 -4.44 13.73
CA PHE A 173 8.24 -3.52 12.69
C PHE A 173 9.28 -2.52 13.22
N CYS A 174 9.40 -2.39 14.55
CA CYS A 174 10.53 -1.71 15.21
C CYS A 174 11.90 -2.39 15.01
N GLU A 175 11.96 -3.64 14.55
CA GLU A 175 13.24 -4.32 14.27
C GLU A 175 13.97 -3.78 13.03
N ILE A 176 13.23 -3.12 12.13
CA ILE A 176 13.79 -2.53 10.90
C ILE A 176 13.81 -1.01 11.02
N SER A 177 12.68 -0.40 11.41
CA SER A 177 12.47 1.04 11.17
C SER A 177 11.29 1.71 11.90
N CYS A 178 10.50 0.96 12.68
CA CYS A 178 9.46 1.45 13.60
C CYS A 178 8.19 2.04 12.93
N SER A 179 7.32 1.16 12.42
CA SER A 179 5.97 1.51 11.93
C SER A 179 4.86 1.03 12.89
N ASN A 180 4.88 1.51 14.14
CA ASN A 180 4.12 0.97 15.28
C ASN A 180 2.59 0.90 15.11
N SER A 181 2.01 1.75 14.25
CA SER A 181 0.56 1.85 14.04
C SER A 181 0.08 1.07 12.81
N THR A 182 0.99 0.52 12.01
CA THR A 182 0.71 -0.22 10.78
C THR A 182 0.34 -1.67 11.11
N TYR A 183 -0.83 -2.15 10.67
CA TYR A 183 -1.28 -3.51 10.92
C TYR A 183 -0.44 -4.55 10.17
N GLY A 184 -0.15 -4.27 8.90
CA GLY A 184 0.69 -5.10 8.05
C GLY A 184 1.03 -4.41 6.73
N TRP A 185 1.48 -5.22 5.78
CA TRP A 185 1.40 -4.94 4.34
C TRP A 185 1.40 -6.26 3.57
N GLY A 186 0.60 -6.32 2.50
CA GLY A 186 0.65 -7.37 1.49
C GLY A 186 1.10 -6.84 0.13
N VAL A 187 2.07 -7.50 -0.50
CA VAL A 187 2.63 -7.06 -1.78
C VAL A 187 2.95 -8.24 -2.72
N PRO A 188 2.84 -8.06 -4.04
CA PRO A 188 3.41 -9.01 -4.99
C PRO A 188 4.94 -8.99 -4.91
N THR A 189 5.53 -10.18 -4.86
CA THR A 189 6.99 -10.41 -4.80
C THR A 189 7.68 -10.14 -6.13
N SER A 190 6.93 -10.20 -7.23
CA SER A 190 7.38 -9.91 -8.59
C SER A 190 6.19 -9.49 -9.46
N GLN A 191 6.48 -8.79 -10.55
CA GLN A 191 5.51 -8.14 -11.42
C GLN A 191 5.95 -8.29 -12.87
N PHE A 192 5.01 -8.55 -13.78
CA PHE A 192 5.29 -8.97 -15.16
C PHE A 192 4.44 -8.19 -16.15
N THR A 193 5.02 -7.79 -17.28
CA THR A 193 4.24 -7.45 -18.47
C THR A 193 3.85 -8.75 -19.19
N LEU A 194 2.59 -8.90 -19.59
CA LEU A 194 2.10 -10.10 -20.29
C LEU A 194 1.98 -9.82 -21.79
N PRO A 195 2.75 -10.49 -22.67
CA PRO A 195 2.74 -10.23 -24.12
C PRO A 195 1.78 -11.13 -24.93
N PHE A 196 0.87 -11.85 -24.27
CA PHE A 196 0.12 -13.00 -24.83
C PHE A 196 -1.41 -12.83 -24.86
N ASP A 197 -1.93 -11.60 -24.74
CA ASP A 197 -3.37 -11.34 -24.77
C ASP A 197 -3.63 -10.16 -25.72
N GLU A 198 -4.63 -10.32 -26.60
CA GLU A 198 -4.95 -9.36 -27.66
C GLU A 198 -5.52 -8.03 -27.12
N ASP A 199 -6.03 -8.02 -25.88
CA ASP A 199 -6.55 -6.83 -25.17
C ASP A 199 -5.57 -6.27 -24.11
N ASP A 200 -4.40 -6.89 -23.93
CA ASP A 200 -3.41 -6.45 -22.95
C ASP A 200 -2.31 -5.57 -23.54
N ASP A 201 -2.64 -4.28 -23.48
CA ASP A 201 -1.70 -3.17 -23.52
C ASP A 201 -0.48 -3.43 -22.62
N LEU A 202 0.69 -3.52 -23.26
CA LEU A 202 2.02 -3.72 -22.65
C LEU A 202 2.49 -2.54 -21.77
N SER A 203 1.61 -1.55 -21.54
CA SER A 203 1.77 -0.45 -20.58
C SER A 203 1.42 -0.82 -19.13
N TYR A 204 0.86 -2.02 -18.88
CA TYR A 204 0.54 -2.51 -17.52
C TYR A 204 1.42 -3.66 -17.03
N ILE A 205 1.66 -3.65 -15.72
CA ILE A 205 2.28 -4.75 -14.97
C ILE A 205 1.25 -5.52 -14.14
N TYR A 206 1.39 -6.84 -14.18
CA TYR A 206 0.54 -7.81 -13.51
C TYR A 206 1.32 -8.41 -12.33
N PRO A 207 0.76 -8.47 -11.11
CA PRO A 207 1.39 -9.17 -10.00
C PRO A 207 1.56 -10.65 -10.33
N GLN A 208 2.62 -11.29 -9.82
CA GLN A 208 2.93 -12.69 -10.13
C GLN A 208 1.76 -13.65 -9.88
N ALA A 209 1.03 -13.43 -8.78
CA ALA A 209 -0.16 -14.23 -8.43
C ALA A 209 -1.21 -14.27 -9.56
N LEU A 210 -1.49 -13.12 -10.18
CA LEU A 210 -2.39 -12.98 -11.33
C LEU A 210 -1.75 -13.49 -12.62
N ALA A 211 -0.50 -13.11 -12.88
CA ALA A 211 0.25 -13.52 -14.07
C ALA A 211 0.26 -15.04 -14.25
N LYS A 212 0.38 -15.81 -13.15
CA LYS A 212 0.28 -17.27 -13.16
C LYS A 212 -1.12 -17.82 -13.46
N GLN A 213 -2.20 -17.10 -13.17
CA GLN A 213 -3.55 -17.55 -13.53
C GLN A 213 -3.82 -17.37 -15.03
N LEU A 214 -3.25 -16.32 -15.63
CA LEU A 214 -3.41 -15.94 -17.04
C LEU A 214 -2.43 -16.64 -17.98
N ALA A 215 -1.25 -17.01 -17.49
CA ALA A 215 -0.24 -17.72 -18.28
C ALA A 215 -0.74 -19.11 -18.74
N PRO A 216 -0.42 -19.53 -19.97
CA PRO A 216 -0.76 -20.87 -20.46
C PRO A 216 0.10 -21.98 -19.83
N TYR A 217 1.17 -21.63 -19.10
CA TYR A 217 2.10 -22.54 -18.44
C TYR A 217 2.17 -22.31 -16.92
N SER A 218 2.18 -23.41 -16.15
CA SER A 218 2.19 -23.39 -14.68
C SER A 218 3.56 -23.15 -14.05
N SER A 219 4.65 -23.27 -14.81
CA SER A 219 6.02 -23.07 -14.34
C SER A 219 6.89 -22.36 -15.38
N HIS A 220 7.69 -21.39 -14.92
CA HIS A 220 8.69 -20.69 -15.71
C HIS A 220 9.87 -20.35 -14.81
N SER A 221 11.10 -20.41 -15.31
CA SER A 221 12.33 -20.06 -14.57
C SER A 221 12.48 -18.56 -14.24
N LEU A 222 11.44 -17.76 -14.49
CA LEU A 222 11.38 -16.32 -14.23
C LEU A 222 10.41 -15.97 -13.08
N TRP A 223 9.59 -16.92 -12.62
CA TRP A 223 8.79 -16.72 -11.43
C TRP A 223 9.70 -16.65 -10.20
N SER A 224 9.49 -15.64 -9.35
CA SER A 224 10.03 -15.61 -8.00
C SER A 224 9.50 -16.80 -7.20
N ASN A 225 10.28 -17.27 -6.22
CA ASN A 225 9.93 -18.45 -5.41
C ASN A 225 8.57 -18.35 -4.70
N TYR A 226 8.16 -17.13 -4.37
CA TYR A 226 6.85 -16.79 -3.79
C TYR A 226 6.12 -15.88 -4.76
N ASP A 227 4.79 -15.87 -4.74
CA ASP A 227 3.94 -15.03 -5.60
C ASP A 227 3.55 -13.70 -4.94
N LEU A 228 3.41 -13.72 -3.61
CA LEU A 228 3.12 -12.56 -2.78
C LEU A 228 3.76 -12.73 -1.39
N GLU A 229 4.04 -11.60 -0.77
CA GLU A 229 4.60 -11.51 0.57
C GLU A 229 3.67 -10.68 1.47
N ILE A 230 3.37 -11.19 2.67
CA ILE A 230 2.57 -10.51 3.69
C ILE A 230 3.42 -10.41 4.96
N ALA A 231 3.56 -9.20 5.49
CA ALA A 231 4.12 -8.96 6.82
C ALA A 231 3.04 -8.42 7.74
N ILE A 232 2.95 -8.93 8.96
CA ILE A 232 2.00 -8.49 9.98
C ILE A 232 2.77 -8.03 11.23
N ASN A 233 2.35 -6.90 11.79
CA ASN A 233 3.08 -6.20 12.84
C ASN A 233 2.76 -6.73 14.24
N HIS A 234 3.80 -7.09 15.00
CA HIS A 234 3.66 -7.40 16.43
C HIS A 234 3.43 -6.15 17.28
N ASP A 235 3.92 -4.98 16.88
CA ASP A 235 3.84 -3.75 17.67
C ASP A 235 2.38 -3.32 17.85
N VAL A 236 1.56 -3.45 16.82
CA VAL A 236 0.10 -3.18 16.89
C VAL A 236 -0.57 -4.06 17.94
N TYR A 237 -0.19 -5.34 18.05
CA TYR A 237 -0.70 -6.22 19.10
C TYR A 237 -0.34 -5.68 20.49
N MET A 238 0.94 -5.38 20.70
CA MET A 238 1.50 -4.96 21.99
C MET A 238 1.01 -3.57 22.43
N ASN A 239 0.76 -2.65 21.50
CA ASN A 239 0.27 -1.29 21.77
C ASN A 239 -1.11 -1.23 22.45
N SER A 240 -1.87 -2.34 22.49
CA SER A 240 -3.15 -2.45 23.22
C SER A 240 -3.11 -3.35 24.45
N VAL A 241 -1.93 -3.87 24.82
CA VAL A 241 -1.79 -4.71 26.00
C VAL A 241 -1.80 -3.86 27.27
N ASN A 242 -2.72 -4.16 28.19
CA ASN A 242 -2.64 -3.66 29.56
C ASN A 242 -1.75 -4.60 30.39
N THR A 243 -0.45 -4.31 30.41
CA THR A 243 0.58 -5.14 31.08
C THR A 243 0.27 -5.38 32.56
N GLU A 244 -0.21 -4.36 33.27
CA GLU A 244 -0.54 -4.44 34.69
C GLU A 244 -1.72 -5.38 34.94
N GLN A 245 -2.75 -5.34 34.08
CA GLN A 245 -3.88 -6.25 34.15
C GLN A 245 -3.48 -7.67 33.74
N ALA A 246 -2.61 -7.83 32.75
CA ALA A 246 -2.06 -9.13 32.37
C ALA A 246 -1.33 -9.78 33.56
N ILE A 247 -0.46 -9.04 34.25
CA ILE A 247 0.24 -9.51 35.47
C ILE A 247 -0.76 -9.86 36.57
N ARG A 248 -1.77 -9.01 36.84
CA ARG A 248 -2.85 -9.32 37.81
C ARG A 248 -3.63 -10.59 37.46
N ASN A 249 -3.79 -10.87 36.17
CA ASN A 249 -4.45 -12.08 35.64
C ASN A 249 -3.52 -13.31 35.58
N GLY A 250 -2.26 -13.21 36.06
CA GLY A 250 -1.33 -14.33 36.15
C GLY A 250 -0.36 -14.48 34.97
N TRP A 251 -0.27 -13.52 34.06
CA TRP A 251 0.81 -13.49 33.07
C TRP A 251 2.15 -13.25 33.76
N ASN A 252 3.15 -14.06 33.40
CA ASN A 252 4.43 -14.15 34.11
C ASN A 252 5.57 -13.34 33.47
N GLY A 253 5.28 -12.57 32.41
CA GLY A 253 6.27 -11.78 31.67
C GLY A 253 7.04 -12.52 30.57
N THR A 254 6.88 -13.84 30.41
CA THR A 254 7.77 -14.65 29.54
C THR A 254 7.14 -15.14 28.22
N SER A 255 5.84 -14.93 28.02
CA SER A 255 5.12 -15.24 26.78
C SER A 255 4.61 -13.95 26.14
N THR A 256 4.07 -14.00 24.92
CA THR A 256 3.20 -12.94 24.43
C THR A 256 2.04 -12.76 25.43
N PRO A 257 1.77 -11.54 25.92
CA PRO A 257 0.71 -11.28 26.89
C PRO A 257 -0.67 -11.51 26.28
N PRO A 258 -1.67 -11.93 27.07
CA PRO A 258 -3.05 -12.06 26.59
C PRO A 258 -3.66 -10.68 26.29
N ASN A 259 -4.72 -10.68 25.48
CA ASN A 259 -5.58 -9.51 25.23
C ASN A 259 -4.84 -8.30 24.63
N GLY A 260 -3.88 -8.52 23.72
CA GLY A 260 -3.43 -7.46 22.79
C GLY A 260 -4.45 -7.19 21.68
N LYS A 261 -4.10 -6.32 20.72
CA LYS A 261 -5.02 -5.79 19.69
C LYS A 261 -5.70 -6.84 18.80
N PHE A 262 -5.06 -7.98 18.54
CA PHE A 262 -5.61 -9.01 17.67
C PHE A 262 -6.44 -10.03 18.43
N TRP A 263 -7.63 -10.31 17.89
CA TRP A 263 -8.52 -11.37 18.34
C TRP A 263 -8.46 -12.56 17.38
N PHE A 264 -8.51 -13.77 17.93
CA PHE A 264 -8.49 -15.03 17.19
C PHE A 264 -9.73 -15.86 17.53
N SER A 265 -10.21 -16.69 16.60
CA SER A 265 -11.48 -17.44 16.73
C SER A 265 -11.59 -18.41 17.92
N ASN A 266 -10.46 -18.73 18.57
CA ASN A 266 -10.39 -19.61 19.74
C ASN A 266 -10.13 -18.82 21.05
N ASP A 267 -10.22 -17.49 21.02
CA ASP A 267 -10.19 -16.64 22.21
C ASP A 267 -11.58 -16.57 22.88
N THR A 268 -11.68 -15.82 23.97
CA THR A 268 -12.96 -15.41 24.57
C THR A 268 -13.69 -14.41 23.66
N ASP A 269 -14.85 -13.91 24.09
CA ASP A 269 -15.55 -12.80 23.42
C ASP A 269 -14.60 -11.66 23.07
N ILE A 270 -14.74 -11.11 21.86
CA ILE A 270 -13.89 -10.03 21.35
C ILE A 270 -14.09 -8.75 22.16
N LEU A 271 -12.99 -8.13 22.61
CA LEU A 271 -13.03 -6.89 23.37
C LEU A 271 -13.22 -5.68 22.45
N ASP A 272 -13.83 -4.63 22.98
CA ASP A 272 -14.21 -3.38 22.27
C ASP A 272 -13.06 -2.69 21.51
N TYR A 273 -11.81 -2.89 21.91
CA TYR A 273 -10.62 -2.39 21.19
C TYR A 273 -9.98 -3.40 20.23
N GLN A 274 -10.34 -4.68 20.27
CA GLN A 274 -9.69 -5.73 19.48
C GLN A 274 -10.24 -5.85 18.06
N VAL A 275 -9.40 -6.26 17.12
CA VAL A 275 -9.75 -6.51 15.70
C VAL A 275 -9.57 -8.00 15.38
N ASP A 276 -10.52 -8.59 14.65
CA ASP A 276 -10.39 -9.98 14.16
C ASP A 276 -9.20 -10.09 13.20
N PHE A 277 -8.21 -10.91 13.56
CA PHE A 277 -6.98 -11.09 12.80
C PHE A 277 -7.23 -11.52 11.35
N ARG A 278 -8.31 -12.26 11.07
CA ARG A 278 -8.63 -12.72 9.70
C ARG A 278 -9.05 -11.58 8.79
N ALA A 279 -9.68 -10.52 9.33
CA ALA A 279 -10.00 -9.32 8.55
C ALA A 279 -8.70 -8.67 8.04
N VAL A 280 -7.72 -8.51 8.94
CA VAL A 280 -6.39 -7.97 8.63
C VAL A 280 -5.69 -8.85 7.58
N PHE A 281 -5.59 -10.16 7.81
CA PHE A 281 -4.89 -11.03 6.86
C PHE A 281 -5.56 -11.09 5.47
N LEU A 282 -6.90 -11.07 5.42
CA LEU A 282 -7.63 -11.02 4.14
C LEU A 282 -7.43 -9.69 3.40
N HIS A 283 -7.38 -8.56 4.12
CA HIS A 283 -7.06 -7.25 3.55
C HIS A 283 -5.68 -7.27 2.88
N GLU A 284 -4.65 -7.70 3.60
CA GLU A 284 -3.29 -7.79 3.07
C GLU A 284 -3.17 -8.79 1.91
N LEU A 285 -3.91 -9.90 1.96
CA LEU A 285 -3.96 -10.84 0.85
C LEU A 285 -4.52 -10.19 -0.43
N LEU A 286 -5.56 -9.37 -0.33
CA LEU A 286 -6.15 -8.65 -1.47
C LEU A 286 -5.19 -7.60 -2.05
N HIS A 287 -4.42 -6.90 -1.21
CA HIS A 287 -3.30 -6.08 -1.66
C HIS A 287 -2.24 -6.94 -2.38
N GLY A 288 -1.77 -8.04 -1.79
CA GLY A 288 -0.81 -8.96 -2.41
C GLY A 288 -1.26 -9.54 -3.76
N LEU A 289 -2.57 -9.72 -3.96
CA LEU A 289 -3.17 -10.18 -5.22
C LEU A 289 -3.22 -9.11 -6.32
N GLY A 290 -3.02 -7.83 -6.00
CA GLY A 290 -2.98 -6.74 -6.98
C GLY A 290 -4.03 -5.66 -6.86
N ILE A 291 -4.80 -5.58 -5.76
CA ILE A 291 -5.57 -4.39 -5.43
C ILE A 291 -4.57 -3.34 -4.91
N LEU A 292 -3.77 -2.77 -5.81
CA LEU A 292 -2.63 -1.89 -5.53
C LEU A 292 -2.49 -0.86 -6.63
N SER A 293 -2.34 0.41 -6.26
CA SER A 293 -2.00 1.45 -7.23
C SER A 293 -0.48 1.63 -7.35
N SER A 294 -0.01 1.85 -8.58
CA SER A 294 1.34 2.37 -8.84
C SER A 294 1.42 3.90 -8.76
N TRP A 295 0.29 4.57 -8.54
CA TRP A 295 0.25 6.02 -8.37
C TRP A 295 0.46 6.40 -6.92
N ALA A 296 1.23 7.45 -6.68
CA ALA A 296 1.36 8.06 -5.37
C ALA A 296 1.87 9.49 -5.48
N ALA A 297 1.82 10.22 -4.36
CA ALA A 297 2.46 11.51 -4.24
C ALA A 297 3.96 11.35 -3.91
N TYR A 298 4.72 10.69 -4.79
CA TYR A 298 6.11 10.25 -4.55
C TYR A 298 7.07 11.37 -4.14
N PHE A 299 6.85 12.59 -4.62
CA PHE A 299 7.69 13.75 -4.28
C PHE A 299 7.18 14.54 -3.08
N TRP A 300 5.94 14.29 -2.63
CA TRP A 300 5.34 14.97 -1.49
C TRP A 300 5.47 14.18 -0.17
N THR A 301 5.08 12.91 -0.16
CA THR A 301 4.87 12.16 1.09
C THR A 301 6.20 11.78 1.76
N LYS A 302 6.32 12.02 3.07
CA LYS A 302 7.48 11.63 3.87
C LYS A 302 7.71 10.10 3.90
N MET A 303 6.68 9.31 3.59
CA MET A 303 6.79 7.86 3.41
C MET A 303 7.62 7.46 2.17
N SER A 304 7.90 8.42 1.28
CA SER A 304 8.69 8.20 0.06
C SER A 304 10.15 8.65 0.29
N PRO A 305 11.15 7.80 -0.01
CA PRO A 305 12.55 8.19 0.03
C PRO A 305 12.86 9.31 -0.98
N PHE A 306 12.08 9.44 -2.06
CA PHE A 306 12.25 10.55 -3.01
C PHE A 306 11.93 11.91 -2.37
N ARG A 307 10.94 11.99 -1.46
CA ARG A 307 10.68 13.21 -0.68
C ARG A 307 11.85 13.50 0.25
N MET A 308 12.35 12.50 0.98
CA MET A 308 13.48 12.68 1.91
C MET A 308 14.72 13.26 1.22
N LEU A 309 14.97 12.87 -0.04
CA LEU A 309 16.10 13.35 -0.82
C LEU A 309 15.97 14.81 -1.28
N ILE A 310 14.76 15.35 -1.40
CA ILE A 310 14.51 16.71 -1.93
C ILE A 310 13.95 17.70 -0.89
N ASP A 311 13.79 17.26 0.35
CA ASP A 311 13.11 18.03 1.40
C ASP A 311 13.84 19.32 1.74
N GLY A 312 13.09 20.42 1.84
CA GLY A 312 13.63 21.76 2.09
C GLY A 312 14.46 22.38 0.96
N ILE A 313 14.64 21.70 -0.18
CA ILE A 313 15.45 22.19 -1.31
C ILE A 313 14.57 22.63 -2.49
N ILE A 314 13.49 21.89 -2.77
CA ILE A 314 12.54 22.22 -3.85
C ILE A 314 11.31 22.92 -3.26
N ASP A 315 10.75 23.89 -3.99
CA ASP A 315 9.50 24.57 -3.64
C ASP A 315 8.35 23.54 -3.43
N PRO A 316 7.64 23.56 -2.28
CA PRO A 316 6.53 22.66 -2.01
C PRO A 316 5.50 22.55 -3.16
N LEU A 317 5.20 23.66 -3.84
CA LEU A 317 4.22 23.69 -4.93
C LEU A 317 4.67 22.87 -6.16
N LYS A 318 5.98 22.65 -6.34
CA LYS A 318 6.53 21.81 -7.42
C LYS A 318 6.50 20.32 -7.11
N VAL A 319 6.26 19.94 -5.85
CA VAL A 319 6.23 18.53 -5.40
C VAL A 319 4.84 18.04 -4.99
N GLU A 320 3.84 18.93 -4.99
CA GLU A 320 2.39 18.65 -4.94
C GLU A 320 1.89 17.96 -6.22
N LEU A 321 2.37 16.74 -6.46
CA LEU A 321 2.18 15.97 -7.68
C LEU A 321 1.83 14.51 -7.35
N VAL A 322 0.81 13.96 -8.01
CA VAL A 322 0.53 12.51 -8.02
C VAL A 322 0.97 11.93 -9.37
N THR A 323 1.89 10.98 -9.34
CA THR A 323 2.52 10.37 -10.52
C THR A 323 2.52 8.84 -10.40
N PRO A 324 2.73 8.10 -11.50
CA PRO A 324 3.17 6.70 -11.41
C PRO A 324 4.52 6.59 -10.69
N SER A 325 4.89 5.37 -10.30
CA SER A 325 6.24 5.04 -9.83
C SER A 325 7.33 5.64 -10.75
N PRO A 326 8.29 6.43 -10.24
CA PRO A 326 9.42 6.89 -11.03
C PRO A 326 10.29 5.72 -11.51
N TYR A 327 10.83 5.81 -12.72
CA TYR A 327 11.95 4.96 -13.12
C TYR A 327 13.22 5.54 -12.51
N TRP A 328 13.83 4.81 -11.57
CA TRP A 328 14.97 5.29 -10.79
C TRP A 328 16.12 4.27 -10.73
N PHE A 329 17.31 4.77 -10.44
CA PHE A 329 18.51 3.97 -10.15
C PHE A 329 19.45 4.74 -9.21
N VAL A 330 20.42 4.03 -8.65
CA VAL A 330 21.58 4.58 -7.92
C VAL A 330 22.84 4.09 -8.64
N ASP A 331 23.87 4.92 -8.73
CA ASP A 331 25.15 4.51 -9.29
C ASP A 331 25.99 3.77 -8.23
N GLY A 332 26.36 2.52 -8.51
CA GLY A 332 27.01 1.61 -7.58
C GLY A 332 26.13 1.13 -6.41
N ASP A 333 26.77 0.57 -5.38
CA ASP A 333 26.09 0.03 -4.18
C ASP A 333 25.57 1.14 -3.23
N SER A 334 26.07 2.37 -3.39
CA SER A 334 25.65 3.55 -2.63
C SER A 334 26.00 4.82 -3.40
N GLY A 335 25.06 5.74 -3.56
CA GLY A 335 25.28 6.96 -4.33
C GLY A 335 24.03 7.84 -4.42
N PRO A 336 24.10 8.94 -5.20
CA PRO A 336 22.92 9.75 -5.51
C PRO A 336 21.85 8.95 -6.27
N ALA A 337 20.59 9.29 -6.04
CA ALA A 337 19.46 8.74 -6.78
C ALA A 337 19.23 9.52 -8.08
N TYR A 338 19.01 8.78 -9.16
CA TYR A 338 18.70 9.28 -10.49
C TYR A 338 17.33 8.79 -10.92
N LEU A 339 16.54 9.65 -11.58
CA LEU A 339 15.23 9.38 -12.14
C LEU A 339 15.25 9.73 -13.63
N SER A 340 14.73 8.86 -14.51
CA SER A 340 14.75 9.11 -15.97
C SER A 340 13.37 9.28 -16.62
N GLY A 341 12.30 9.04 -15.87
CA GLY A 341 10.91 9.06 -16.34
C GLY A 341 10.00 8.29 -15.38
N PHE A 342 8.92 7.72 -15.90
CA PHE A 342 7.93 6.97 -15.13
C PHE A 342 7.81 5.51 -15.60
N GLN A 343 7.52 4.61 -14.67
CA GLN A 343 7.33 3.19 -14.93
C GLN A 343 5.92 2.87 -15.48
N PRO A 344 5.76 1.72 -16.16
CA PRO A 344 4.46 1.09 -16.39
C PRO A 344 3.60 1.00 -15.12
N THR A 345 2.29 1.13 -15.25
CA THR A 345 1.35 1.16 -14.11
C THR A 345 0.80 -0.21 -13.75
N MET A 346 0.35 -0.41 -12.51
CA MET A 346 -0.32 -1.66 -12.11
C MET A 346 -1.58 -1.88 -12.96
N ILE A 347 -1.94 -3.15 -13.21
CA ILE A 347 -3.19 -3.49 -13.90
C ILE A 347 -4.45 -2.92 -13.21
N PHE A 348 -4.42 -2.73 -11.89
CA PHE A 348 -5.45 -2.02 -11.13
C PHE A 348 -5.73 -0.61 -11.67
N ASP A 349 -4.66 0.12 -12.03
CA ASP A 349 -4.73 1.50 -12.50
C ASP A 349 -5.44 1.66 -13.86
N LYS A 350 -5.53 0.56 -14.66
CA LYS A 350 -6.29 0.48 -15.93
C LYS A 350 -7.78 0.77 -15.75
N HIS A 351 -8.29 0.60 -14.53
CA HIS A 351 -9.71 0.74 -14.19
C HIS A 351 -10.03 2.05 -13.46
N LEU A 352 -9.00 2.83 -13.09
CA LEU A 352 -9.18 4.02 -12.27
C LEU A 352 -9.53 5.24 -13.11
N THR A 353 -10.63 5.89 -12.74
CA THR A 353 -11.17 7.09 -13.40
C THR A 353 -11.31 8.20 -12.36
N VAL A 354 -10.69 9.35 -12.62
CA VAL A 354 -10.93 10.56 -11.83
C VAL A 354 -12.22 11.20 -12.33
N ILE A 355 -13.02 11.68 -11.39
CA ILE A 355 -14.18 12.54 -11.61
C ILE A 355 -13.88 13.84 -10.89
N ASP A 356 -13.60 14.88 -11.65
CA ASP A 356 -13.32 16.20 -11.11
C ASP A 356 -14.44 17.17 -11.49
N ASP A 357 -15.17 17.62 -10.47
CA ASP A 357 -16.26 18.60 -10.57
C ASP A 357 -15.74 20.06 -10.39
N SER A 358 -14.44 20.26 -10.09
CA SER A 358 -13.79 21.57 -9.96
C SER A 358 -13.37 22.20 -11.30
N PHE A 359 -13.23 21.41 -12.36
CA PHE A 359 -13.13 21.94 -13.72
C PHE A 359 -14.48 22.55 -14.12
N ASN A 360 -14.53 23.88 -14.11
CA ASN A 360 -15.72 24.72 -14.32
C ASN A 360 -16.26 24.71 -15.78
N THR A 361 -16.13 23.58 -16.47
CA THR A 361 -16.61 23.26 -17.81
C THR A 361 -16.89 21.76 -17.87
N THR A 362 -18.18 21.36 -17.85
CA THR A 362 -18.68 19.99 -18.14
C THR A 362 -17.88 18.83 -17.51
N ARG A 363 -18.29 18.37 -16.32
CA ARG A 363 -17.82 17.17 -15.58
C ARG A 363 -16.85 16.30 -16.38
N SER A 364 -15.56 16.59 -16.25
CA SER A 364 -14.51 15.92 -17.02
C SER A 364 -14.05 14.68 -16.27
N SER A 365 -14.37 13.51 -16.80
CA SER A 365 -13.77 12.25 -16.35
C SER A 365 -12.59 11.87 -17.25
N PHE A 366 -11.50 11.42 -16.64
CA PHE A 366 -10.31 10.93 -17.34
C PHE A 366 -9.74 9.72 -16.62
N ARG A 367 -9.10 8.81 -17.36
CA ARG A 367 -8.56 7.58 -16.77
C ARG A 367 -7.10 7.77 -16.38
N LEU A 368 -6.68 7.18 -15.25
CA LEU A 368 -5.26 7.16 -14.85
C LEU A 368 -4.39 6.54 -15.95
N SER A 369 -4.90 5.51 -16.63
CA SER A 369 -4.27 4.92 -17.83
C SER A 369 -3.87 5.93 -18.91
N GLU A 370 -4.70 6.94 -19.16
CA GLU A 370 -4.49 7.89 -20.26
C GLU A 370 -3.37 8.88 -19.90
N ILE A 371 -3.31 9.28 -18.62
CA ILE A 371 -2.24 10.13 -18.09
C ILE A 371 -0.93 9.33 -17.95
N ALA A 372 -0.98 8.06 -17.53
CA ALA A 372 0.18 7.18 -17.46
C ALA A 372 0.88 7.09 -18.82
N VAL A 373 0.12 6.82 -19.88
CA VAL A 373 0.65 6.70 -21.25
C VAL A 373 1.22 8.04 -21.74
N ASP A 374 0.59 9.18 -21.44
CA ASP A 374 1.17 10.49 -21.79
C ASP A 374 2.51 10.74 -21.07
N MET A 375 2.56 10.52 -19.76
CA MET A 375 3.77 10.68 -18.95
C MET A 375 4.91 9.75 -19.41
N GLN A 376 4.64 8.47 -19.59
CA GLN A 376 5.63 7.47 -20.00
C GLN A 376 6.15 7.70 -21.43
N LYS A 377 5.32 8.21 -22.33
CA LYS A 377 5.67 8.40 -23.75
C LYS A 377 6.31 9.74 -24.05
N ASN A 378 5.83 10.81 -23.40
CA ASN A 378 6.14 12.19 -23.77
C ASN A 378 7.03 12.92 -22.75
N PHE A 379 7.35 12.31 -21.60
CA PHE A 379 8.31 12.86 -20.63
C PHE A 379 9.43 11.85 -20.28
N CYS A 380 10.67 12.23 -20.61
CA CYS A 380 11.88 11.48 -20.29
C CYS A 380 13.09 12.42 -20.21
N VAL A 381 14.09 12.08 -19.40
CA VAL A 381 15.41 12.72 -19.42
C VAL A 381 16.49 11.70 -19.79
N ASN A 382 17.46 12.13 -20.60
CA ASN A 382 18.34 11.24 -21.37
C ASN A 382 19.83 11.35 -21.01
N ASN A 383 20.19 12.17 -20.03
CA ASN A 383 21.56 12.33 -19.54
C ASN A 383 21.56 12.31 -18.00
N THR A 384 22.72 12.02 -17.42
CA THR A 384 22.89 11.83 -15.98
C THR A 384 22.71 13.11 -15.15
N GLU A 385 22.91 14.28 -15.75
CA GLU A 385 22.74 15.58 -15.09
C GLU A 385 21.25 15.90 -14.88
N ASP A 386 20.45 15.85 -15.94
CA ASP A 386 18.99 16.02 -15.89
C ASP A 386 18.32 14.89 -15.08
N ALA A 387 18.91 13.69 -15.09
CA ALA A 387 18.39 12.56 -14.33
C ALA A 387 18.64 12.66 -12.81
N PHE A 388 19.55 13.51 -12.34
CA PHE A 388 19.76 13.68 -10.90
C PHE A 388 18.48 14.19 -10.24
N ILE A 389 18.04 13.58 -9.14
CA ILE A 389 16.67 13.73 -8.61
C ILE A 389 16.17 15.18 -8.50
N PHE A 390 17.02 16.12 -8.09
CA PHE A 390 16.66 17.55 -8.01
C PHE A 390 16.35 18.15 -9.37
N ASN A 391 17.24 17.93 -10.34
CA ASN A 391 17.10 18.40 -11.72
C ASN A 391 15.89 17.73 -12.38
N PHE A 392 15.69 16.42 -12.15
CA PHE A 392 14.53 15.68 -12.66
C PHE A 392 13.21 16.29 -12.19
N VAL A 393 13.07 16.58 -10.89
CA VAL A 393 11.84 17.16 -10.32
C VAL A 393 11.61 18.58 -10.82
N GLU A 394 12.67 19.40 -10.91
CA GLU A 394 12.59 20.74 -11.49
C GLU A 394 12.15 20.70 -12.97
N ILE A 395 12.80 19.88 -13.81
CA ILE A 395 12.47 19.70 -15.22
C ILE A 395 11.05 19.13 -15.39
N PHE A 396 10.64 18.16 -14.57
CA PHE A 396 9.30 17.62 -14.61
C PHE A 396 8.26 18.67 -14.23
N SER A 397 8.49 19.44 -13.15
CA SER A 397 7.56 20.48 -12.70
C SER A 397 7.23 21.51 -13.78
N ALA A 398 8.20 21.80 -14.68
CA ALA A 398 8.05 22.70 -15.81
C ALA A 398 7.46 22.05 -17.09
N ALA A 399 7.30 20.72 -17.13
CA ALA A 399 6.78 20.00 -18.29
C ALA A 399 5.24 20.01 -18.36
N ASN A 400 4.66 19.89 -19.56
CA ASN A 400 3.20 19.84 -19.74
C ASN A 400 2.54 18.71 -18.92
N GLN A 401 3.26 17.61 -18.71
CA GLN A 401 2.84 16.44 -17.95
C GLN A 401 2.61 16.73 -16.45
N SER A 402 3.35 17.68 -15.84
CA SER A 402 3.15 18.02 -14.43
C SER A 402 1.80 18.66 -14.18
N VAL A 403 1.23 19.35 -15.18
CA VAL A 403 -0.12 19.92 -15.09
C VAL A 403 -1.15 18.81 -14.82
N ALA A 404 -1.01 17.64 -15.45
CA ALA A 404 -1.89 16.51 -15.15
C ALA A 404 -1.62 15.92 -13.75
N ALA A 405 -0.36 15.79 -13.33
CA ALA A 405 0.03 15.30 -12.00
C ALA A 405 -0.44 16.22 -10.85
N HIS A 406 -0.37 17.53 -11.02
CA HIS A 406 -0.82 18.53 -10.05
C HIS A 406 -2.35 18.60 -10.00
N LYS A 407 -3.02 18.48 -11.15
CA LYS A 407 -4.48 18.33 -11.18
C LYS A 407 -4.93 17.07 -10.44
N LEU A 408 -4.31 15.92 -10.70
CA LEU A 408 -4.54 14.68 -9.95
C LEU A 408 -4.36 14.89 -8.43
N TRP A 409 -3.29 15.57 -8.00
CA TRP A 409 -3.08 15.93 -6.60
C TRP A 409 -4.26 16.74 -6.02
N VAL A 410 -4.69 17.80 -6.71
CA VAL A 410 -5.85 18.61 -6.29
C VAL A 410 -7.13 17.77 -6.26
N SER A 411 -7.43 16.98 -7.31
CA SER A 411 -8.61 16.12 -7.38
C SER A 411 -8.64 15.12 -6.21
N LEU A 412 -7.55 14.39 -5.98
CA LEU A 412 -7.48 13.34 -4.96
C LEU A 412 -7.42 13.90 -3.51
N SER A 413 -7.14 15.20 -3.34
CA SER A 413 -7.32 15.89 -2.05
C SER A 413 -8.79 16.12 -1.67
N GLN A 414 -9.73 15.95 -2.62
CA GLN A 414 -11.16 16.08 -2.41
C GLN A 414 -11.82 14.69 -2.27
N PRO A 415 -12.87 14.53 -1.46
CA PRO A 415 -13.54 13.25 -1.27
C PRO A 415 -14.30 12.78 -2.52
N GLU A 416 -14.44 11.46 -2.65
CA GLU A 416 -15.17 10.75 -3.71
C GLU A 416 -14.76 11.01 -5.18
N THR A 417 -13.57 11.54 -5.44
CA THR A 417 -13.11 11.94 -6.78
C THR A 417 -12.46 10.80 -7.58
N LEU A 418 -12.09 9.69 -6.96
CA LEU A 418 -11.53 8.52 -7.66
C LEU A 418 -12.53 7.36 -7.66
N ARG A 419 -12.69 6.71 -8.82
CA ARG A 419 -13.52 5.52 -8.95
C ARG A 419 -12.83 4.40 -9.70
N PHE A 420 -12.98 3.18 -9.20
CA PHE A 420 -12.78 1.97 -9.97
C PHE A 420 -13.99 1.76 -10.88
N GLN A 421 -13.79 1.92 -12.18
CA GLN A 421 -14.83 1.78 -13.19
C GLN A 421 -14.89 0.32 -13.68
N PHE A 422 -15.99 -0.38 -13.37
CA PHE A 422 -16.18 -1.74 -13.84
C PHE A 422 -16.49 -1.76 -15.33
N ARG A 423 -15.94 -2.78 -16.01
CA ARG A 423 -16.41 -3.20 -17.34
C ARG A 423 -17.60 -4.15 -17.18
N PRO A 424 -18.48 -4.31 -18.19
CA PRO A 424 -19.50 -5.36 -18.20
C PRO A 424 -18.86 -6.74 -17.94
N PRO A 425 -19.50 -7.65 -17.19
CA PRO A 425 -18.96 -8.99 -16.96
C PRO A 425 -18.80 -9.74 -18.28
N PRO A 426 -17.64 -10.38 -18.55
CA PRO A 426 -17.39 -11.08 -19.82
C PRO A 426 -18.32 -12.29 -20.00
N VAL A 427 -18.74 -12.92 -18.89
CA VAL A 427 -19.72 -14.00 -18.91
C VAL A 427 -21.14 -13.42 -18.84
N ALA A 428 -21.88 -13.51 -19.94
CA ALA A 428 -23.27 -13.03 -20.04
C ALA A 428 -24.20 -13.62 -18.95
N ASN A 429 -23.97 -14.88 -18.56
CA ASN A 429 -24.75 -15.61 -17.56
C ASN A 429 -24.22 -15.47 -16.11
N SER A 430 -23.30 -14.54 -15.85
CA SER A 430 -22.77 -14.26 -14.50
C SER A 430 -23.85 -13.77 -13.53
N SER A 431 -23.62 -13.93 -12.22
CA SER A 431 -24.51 -13.40 -11.18
C SER A 431 -24.61 -11.86 -11.27
N PHE A 432 -23.52 -11.17 -11.61
CA PHE A 432 -23.51 -9.72 -11.82
C PHE A 432 -24.45 -9.26 -12.94
N ASN A 433 -24.60 -10.03 -14.03
CA ASN A 433 -25.55 -9.70 -15.10
C ASN A 433 -26.99 -10.08 -14.75
N ARG A 434 -27.18 -11.20 -14.04
CA ARG A 434 -28.50 -11.80 -13.75
C ARG A 434 -29.24 -11.20 -12.55
N ILE A 435 -28.51 -10.69 -11.56
CA ILE A 435 -29.10 -10.20 -10.31
C ILE A 435 -29.20 -8.68 -10.39
N ASP A 436 -30.43 -8.17 -10.45
CA ASP A 436 -30.74 -6.74 -10.57
C ASP A 436 -29.99 -5.86 -9.55
N TYR A 437 -29.85 -6.33 -8.31
CA TYR A 437 -29.08 -5.66 -7.27
C TYR A 437 -27.60 -5.53 -7.67
N LEU A 438 -26.94 -6.63 -8.05
CA LEU A 438 -25.52 -6.62 -8.41
C LEU A 438 -25.26 -5.75 -9.66
N ASN A 439 -26.12 -5.85 -10.67
CA ASN A 439 -26.00 -5.13 -11.94
C ASN A 439 -26.11 -3.59 -11.74
N ARG A 440 -26.99 -3.14 -10.82
CA ARG A 440 -27.18 -1.72 -10.51
C ARG A 440 -26.13 -1.19 -9.54
N THR A 441 -25.76 -1.96 -8.52
CA THR A 441 -24.81 -1.53 -7.48
C THR A 441 -23.37 -1.47 -8.02
N TYR A 442 -22.92 -2.52 -8.72
CA TYR A 442 -21.51 -2.66 -9.12
C TYR A 442 -21.24 -2.19 -10.55
N GLN A 443 -21.59 -0.93 -10.82
CA GLN A 443 -21.19 -0.19 -12.03
C GLN A 443 -19.85 0.54 -11.85
N SER A 444 -19.61 1.07 -10.65
CA SER A 444 -18.33 1.62 -10.22
C SER A 444 -18.24 1.60 -8.69
N MET A 445 -17.05 1.52 -8.12
CA MET A 445 -16.84 1.77 -6.69
C MET A 445 -15.96 3.00 -6.48
N THR A 446 -16.30 3.81 -5.48
CA THR A 446 -15.46 4.96 -5.09
C THR A 446 -14.27 4.46 -4.28
N LEU A 447 -13.07 4.95 -4.60
CA LEU A 447 -11.87 4.71 -3.82
C LEU A 447 -11.64 5.86 -2.85
N LEU A 448 -10.88 5.59 -1.79
CA LEU A 448 -10.53 6.56 -0.78
C LEU A 448 -9.85 7.79 -1.42
N THR A 449 -10.45 8.96 -1.24
CA THR A 449 -9.86 10.27 -1.56
C THR A 449 -10.25 11.31 -0.51
N GLY A 450 -9.55 12.45 -0.44
CA GLY A 450 -9.78 13.49 0.57
C GLY A 450 -8.50 14.00 1.23
N GLN A 451 -8.65 14.88 2.23
CA GLN A 451 -7.52 15.53 2.89
C GLN A 451 -6.55 14.55 3.58
N ASP A 452 -7.05 13.39 4.03
CA ASP A 452 -6.25 12.35 4.68
C ASP A 452 -5.33 11.56 3.73
N MET A 453 -5.54 11.64 2.40
CA MET A 453 -4.77 10.87 1.41
C MET A 453 -3.27 11.09 1.51
N PHE A 454 -2.88 12.32 1.83
CA PHE A 454 -1.50 12.75 1.89
C PHE A 454 -1.03 13.07 3.32
N ALA A 455 -1.87 12.75 4.31
CA ALA A 455 -1.59 12.95 5.73
C ALA A 455 -0.88 11.74 6.38
N GLU A 456 -0.14 12.02 7.46
CA GLU A 456 0.48 11.01 8.35
C GLU A 456 -0.53 10.41 9.33
N LEU A 457 -1.55 9.73 8.79
CA LEU A 457 -2.57 8.99 9.55
C LEU A 457 -2.80 7.61 8.91
N VAL A 458 -3.48 6.69 9.59
CA VAL A 458 -2.93 5.71 10.55
C VAL A 458 -3.32 4.32 9.99
N HIS A 459 -2.75 3.21 10.47
CA HIS A 459 -3.11 1.80 10.13
C HIS A 459 -2.35 1.17 8.97
N GLU A 460 -1.96 1.94 7.94
CA GLU A 460 -1.11 1.46 6.82
C GLU A 460 -0.01 2.45 6.41
N THR A 461 0.70 2.95 7.42
CA THR A 461 1.93 3.72 7.20
C THR A 461 3.07 2.77 6.82
N VAL A 462 3.26 2.57 5.52
CA VAL A 462 4.45 1.93 4.97
C VAL A 462 5.69 2.74 5.33
N ASP A 463 6.68 2.06 5.90
CA ASP A 463 7.97 2.62 6.21
C ASP A 463 8.75 3.11 4.96
N PRO A 464 9.59 4.16 5.05
CA PRO A 464 10.46 4.57 3.94
C PRO A 464 11.38 3.47 3.36
N SER A 465 11.72 2.44 4.14
CA SER A 465 12.48 1.26 3.69
C SER A 465 11.66 0.25 2.87
N VAL A 466 10.33 0.21 3.06
CA VAL A 466 9.41 -0.69 2.34
C VAL A 466 8.70 0.04 1.19
N ASN A 467 8.52 1.36 1.29
CA ASN A 467 8.14 2.32 0.25
C ASN A 467 7.06 1.82 -0.75
N ARG A 468 5.80 1.88 -0.30
CA ARG A 468 4.60 1.60 -1.12
C ARG A 468 3.50 2.66 -0.91
N PRO A 469 3.76 3.96 -1.11
CA PRO A 469 2.78 5.02 -0.87
C PRO A 469 1.51 4.94 -1.74
N GLY A 470 1.49 4.12 -2.80
CA GLY A 470 0.31 3.83 -3.61
C GLY A 470 -0.71 2.85 -2.99
N LEU A 471 -0.39 2.22 -1.85
CA LEU A 471 -1.36 1.39 -1.08
C LEU A 471 -2.62 2.19 -0.70
N LYS A 472 -2.45 3.44 -0.24
CA LYS A 472 -3.56 4.31 0.16
C LYS A 472 -4.60 4.54 -0.95
N ILE A 473 -4.16 4.64 -2.22
CA ILE A 473 -5.06 4.87 -3.37
C ILE A 473 -5.92 3.64 -3.68
N ALA A 474 -5.48 2.44 -3.29
CA ALA A 474 -6.19 1.19 -3.59
C ALA A 474 -7.33 0.86 -2.60
N HIS A 475 -7.48 1.64 -1.54
CA HIS A 475 -8.55 1.49 -0.55
C HIS A 475 -9.92 1.90 -1.13
N LEU A 476 -10.97 1.23 -0.66
CA LEU A 476 -12.34 1.69 -0.81
C LEU A 476 -12.60 2.91 0.08
N ASP A 477 -13.49 3.77 -0.38
CA ASP A 477 -13.98 4.92 0.40
C ASP A 477 -14.63 4.46 1.72
N ASP A 478 -14.45 5.22 2.81
CA ASP A 478 -14.92 4.84 4.14
C ASP A 478 -16.45 4.65 4.21
N LYS A 479 -17.24 5.15 3.23
CA LYS A 479 -18.68 4.84 3.11
C LYS A 479 -19.01 3.36 2.87
N TYR A 480 -18.02 2.55 2.47
CA TYR A 480 -18.19 1.10 2.32
C TYR A 480 -17.95 0.34 3.63
N ALA A 481 -17.50 0.99 4.71
CA ALA A 481 -17.14 0.33 5.96
C ALA A 481 -18.33 -0.42 6.59
N ASP A 482 -19.52 0.19 6.61
CA ASP A 482 -20.74 -0.49 7.09
C ASP A 482 -21.52 -1.16 5.95
N THR A 483 -20.82 -1.87 5.07
CA THR A 483 -21.42 -2.60 3.94
C THR A 483 -20.76 -3.96 3.73
N VAL A 484 -21.33 -4.81 2.86
CA VAL A 484 -20.72 -6.10 2.49
C VAL A 484 -19.33 -6.00 1.85
N ASP A 485 -18.89 -4.81 1.44
CA ASP A 485 -17.58 -4.53 0.85
C ASP A 485 -16.58 -3.85 1.82
N PHE A 486 -16.84 -3.90 3.13
CA PHE A 486 -16.02 -3.26 4.18
C PHE A 486 -14.53 -3.59 4.16
N LEU A 487 -14.17 -4.80 3.69
CA LEU A 487 -12.86 -5.41 3.89
C LEU A 487 -11.68 -4.61 3.33
N MET A 488 -11.87 -3.83 2.26
CA MET A 488 -10.82 -2.97 1.66
C MET A 488 -10.93 -1.49 2.03
N THR A 489 -11.68 -1.13 3.08
CA THR A 489 -11.68 0.23 3.64
C THR A 489 -10.50 0.47 4.58
N ARG A 490 -10.23 1.73 4.93
CA ARG A 490 -9.09 2.12 5.78
C ARG A 490 -9.23 1.70 7.25
N VAL A 491 -10.44 1.41 7.69
CA VAL A 491 -10.78 1.28 9.11
C VAL A 491 -11.28 -0.13 9.41
N TYR A 492 -10.53 -0.86 10.23
CA TYR A 492 -10.99 -2.11 10.83
C TYR A 492 -12.05 -1.83 11.91
N HIS A 493 -13.04 -2.72 12.05
CA HIS A 493 -14.09 -2.61 13.07
C HIS A 493 -13.64 -3.27 14.39
N PRO A 494 -13.29 -2.51 15.43
CA PRO A 494 -12.91 -3.10 16.69
C PRO A 494 -14.15 -3.58 17.48
N GLY A 495 -13.99 -4.58 18.34
CA GLY A 495 -15.10 -5.17 19.10
C GLY A 495 -16.08 -6.03 18.30
N ARG A 496 -15.75 -6.36 17.05
CA ARG A 496 -16.61 -7.14 16.14
C ARG A 496 -15.85 -8.29 15.48
N THR A 497 -16.41 -9.50 15.54
CA THR A 497 -15.85 -10.66 14.83
C THR A 497 -16.19 -10.58 13.34
N LEU A 498 -15.38 -11.23 12.50
CA LEU A 498 -15.60 -11.26 11.05
C LEU A 498 -16.97 -11.88 10.70
N GLU A 499 -17.38 -12.93 11.42
CA GLU A 499 -18.71 -13.53 11.26
C GLU A 499 -19.83 -12.56 11.61
N SER A 500 -19.66 -11.71 12.64
CA SER A 500 -20.71 -10.75 13.04
C SER A 500 -20.94 -9.68 11.98
N LEU A 501 -19.86 -9.18 11.37
CA LEU A 501 -19.89 -8.20 10.27
C LEU A 501 -20.56 -8.81 9.03
N VAL A 502 -20.11 -10.00 8.62
CA VAL A 502 -20.69 -10.73 7.46
C VAL A 502 -22.14 -11.13 7.71
N ALA A 503 -22.52 -11.52 8.92
CA ALA A 503 -23.91 -11.84 9.23
C ALA A 503 -24.81 -10.60 9.14
N GLU A 504 -24.38 -9.48 9.72
CA GLU A 504 -25.12 -8.21 9.76
C GLU A 504 -25.29 -7.60 8.36
N TYR A 505 -24.19 -7.26 7.67
CA TYR A 505 -24.25 -6.53 6.41
C TYR A 505 -24.95 -7.32 5.29
N TYR A 506 -24.86 -8.66 5.28
CA TYR A 506 -25.62 -9.50 4.34
C TYR A 506 -27.11 -9.67 4.69
N ASN A 507 -27.59 -9.17 5.83
CA ASN A 507 -29.01 -9.09 6.13
C ASN A 507 -29.65 -7.78 5.64
N GLU A 508 -28.85 -6.78 5.28
CA GLU A 508 -29.32 -5.49 4.74
C GLU A 508 -29.50 -5.49 3.22
N ILE A 509 -28.96 -6.50 2.53
CA ILE A 509 -29.00 -6.61 1.06
C ILE A 509 -29.86 -7.81 0.60
N PRO A 510 -30.36 -7.81 -0.65
CA PRO A 510 -31.02 -8.97 -1.22
C PRO A 510 -30.10 -10.20 -1.28
N GLU A 511 -30.67 -11.39 -1.07
CA GLU A 511 -29.93 -12.64 -1.08
C GLU A 511 -29.30 -12.91 -2.46
N ILE A 512 -27.96 -13.03 -2.49
CA ILE A 512 -27.19 -13.30 -3.70
C ILE A 512 -27.09 -14.82 -3.90
N ARG A 513 -27.73 -15.35 -4.95
CA ARG A 513 -27.63 -16.77 -5.33
C ARG A 513 -26.67 -16.97 -6.49
N TYR A 514 -25.85 -18.01 -6.43
CA TYR A 514 -24.91 -18.36 -7.50
C TYR A 514 -24.82 -19.87 -7.69
N ASN A 515 -24.48 -20.29 -8.91
CA ASN A 515 -24.28 -21.69 -9.25
C ASN A 515 -22.81 -22.06 -9.11
N THR A 516 -22.53 -23.16 -8.41
CA THR A 516 -21.19 -23.74 -8.28
C THR A 516 -21.21 -25.21 -8.67
N THR A 517 -20.13 -25.68 -9.29
CA THR A 517 -19.98 -27.07 -9.71
C THR A 517 -19.24 -27.85 -8.62
N MET A 518 -19.89 -28.86 -8.07
CA MET A 518 -19.26 -29.78 -7.11
C MET A 518 -18.31 -30.76 -7.83
N SER A 519 -17.42 -31.42 -7.08
CA SER A 519 -16.39 -32.36 -7.60
C SER A 519 -16.93 -33.55 -8.40
N ASN A 520 -18.23 -33.82 -8.32
CA ASN A 520 -18.97 -34.83 -9.08
C ASN A 520 -19.65 -34.26 -10.35
N ASN A 521 -19.27 -33.07 -10.80
CA ASN A 521 -19.89 -32.28 -11.88
C ASN A 521 -21.38 -31.90 -11.67
N THR A 522 -21.96 -32.06 -10.47
CA THR A 522 -23.31 -31.53 -10.20
C THR A 522 -23.27 -30.02 -9.94
N VAL A 523 -24.14 -29.28 -10.62
CA VAL A 523 -24.35 -27.85 -10.36
C VAL A 523 -25.28 -27.70 -9.16
N VAL A 524 -24.83 -26.97 -8.15
CA VAL A 524 -25.59 -26.67 -6.92
C VAL A 524 -25.70 -25.15 -6.78
N GLU A 525 -26.91 -24.67 -6.52
CA GLU A 525 -27.13 -23.27 -6.16
C GLU A 525 -26.73 -23.05 -4.70
N LYS A 526 -25.90 -22.02 -4.44
CA LYS A 526 -25.50 -21.59 -3.11
C LYS A 526 -25.88 -20.12 -2.90
N ILE A 527 -26.05 -19.75 -1.63
CA ILE A 527 -26.15 -18.36 -1.19
C ILE A 527 -24.72 -17.83 -0.99
N TYR A 528 -24.44 -16.65 -1.51
CA TYR A 528 -23.17 -15.96 -1.34
C TYR A 528 -23.18 -15.15 -0.04
N ARG A 529 -22.31 -15.53 0.90
CA ARG A 529 -21.93 -14.76 2.10
C ARG A 529 -20.45 -15.00 2.33
N SER A 530 -19.65 -13.93 2.30
CA SER A 530 -18.20 -13.97 2.49
C SER A 530 -17.72 -12.60 2.98
N PRO A 531 -16.63 -12.53 3.78
CA PRO A 531 -15.97 -11.27 4.12
C PRO A 531 -15.38 -10.54 2.90
N ILE A 532 -15.08 -11.27 1.81
CA ILE A 532 -14.74 -10.64 0.54
C ILE A 532 -16.06 -10.23 -0.13
N GLY A 533 -16.34 -8.93 -0.18
CA GLY A 533 -17.60 -8.43 -0.71
C GLY A 533 -17.81 -8.66 -2.22
N PRO A 534 -19.05 -8.60 -2.73
CA PRO A 534 -19.33 -8.78 -4.16
C PRO A 534 -18.66 -7.70 -5.03
N GLY A 535 -18.48 -6.48 -4.53
CA GLY A 535 -17.74 -5.42 -5.21
C GLY A 535 -16.24 -5.67 -5.25
N ILE A 536 -15.67 -6.20 -4.18
CA ILE A 536 -14.27 -6.66 -4.16
C ILE A 536 -14.08 -7.83 -5.14
N LEU A 537 -15.01 -8.80 -5.21
CA LEU A 537 -14.99 -9.83 -6.26
C LEU A 537 -15.13 -9.23 -7.67
N ARG A 538 -15.91 -8.16 -7.84
CA ARG A 538 -16.04 -7.44 -9.12
C ARG A 538 -14.74 -6.76 -9.53
N MET A 539 -13.95 -6.25 -8.57
CA MET A 539 -12.60 -5.75 -8.81
C MET A 539 -11.68 -6.87 -9.26
N LEU A 540 -11.58 -7.96 -8.50
CA LEU A 540 -10.75 -9.11 -8.85
C LEU A 540 -11.09 -9.69 -10.23
N ASP A 541 -12.38 -9.81 -10.57
CA ASP A 541 -12.84 -10.23 -11.91
C ASP A 541 -12.45 -9.22 -13.00
N SER A 542 -12.48 -7.91 -12.70
CA SER A 542 -11.99 -6.88 -13.63
C SER A 542 -10.47 -6.95 -13.86
N LEU A 543 -9.71 -7.38 -12.85
CA LEU A 543 -8.28 -7.70 -12.98
C LEU A 543 -8.01 -9.06 -13.66
N LYS A 544 -9.04 -9.79 -14.09
CA LYS A 544 -8.98 -11.15 -14.67
C LYS A 544 -8.70 -12.31 -13.69
N TYR A 545 -8.98 -12.17 -12.39
CA TYR A 545 -9.16 -13.35 -11.53
C TYR A 545 -10.53 -13.97 -11.75
N SER A 546 -10.61 -15.30 -11.87
CA SER A 546 -11.91 -15.97 -11.89
C SER A 546 -12.51 -16.00 -10.48
N THR A 547 -13.77 -15.57 -10.33
CA THR A 547 -14.49 -15.55 -9.04
C THR A 547 -15.80 -16.31 -9.13
N VAL A 548 -16.35 -16.77 -8.00
CA VAL A 548 -17.60 -17.57 -7.99
C VAL A 548 -18.84 -16.85 -8.49
N LEU A 549 -18.85 -15.50 -8.53
CA LEU A 549 -19.97 -14.70 -9.02
C LEU A 549 -19.93 -14.39 -10.53
N THR A 550 -18.77 -14.54 -11.19
CA THR A 550 -18.67 -14.44 -12.66
C THR A 550 -18.40 -15.79 -13.33
N ASN A 551 -17.61 -16.65 -12.69
CA ASN A 551 -17.14 -17.95 -13.19
C ASN A 551 -16.50 -17.87 -14.59
N THR A 552 -15.68 -16.84 -14.82
CA THR A 552 -14.96 -16.64 -16.07
C THR A 552 -13.80 -17.63 -16.21
N ASN A 553 -13.54 -18.11 -17.43
CA ASN A 553 -12.29 -18.78 -17.74
C ASN A 553 -11.38 -17.83 -18.55
N TYR A 554 -10.37 -17.25 -17.89
CA TYR A 554 -9.42 -16.32 -18.49
C TYR A 554 -8.21 -17.00 -19.15
N THR A 555 -8.33 -18.28 -19.56
CA THR A 555 -7.25 -18.94 -20.31
C THR A 555 -7.01 -18.24 -21.64
N THR A 556 -5.76 -17.83 -21.84
CA THR A 556 -5.21 -17.49 -23.15
C THR A 556 -5.16 -18.75 -24.02
N ASP A 557 -6.25 -19.01 -24.76
CA ASP A 557 -6.15 -19.80 -25.99
C ASP A 557 -5.18 -19.06 -26.93
N GLU A 558 -4.29 -19.80 -27.59
CA GLU A 558 -3.07 -19.28 -28.24
C GLU A 558 -3.34 -18.13 -29.24
N SER A 559 -3.24 -16.88 -28.77
CA SER A 559 -3.27 -15.67 -29.59
C SER A 559 -2.13 -14.72 -29.23
N VAL A 560 -1.68 -13.92 -30.20
CA VAL A 560 -0.34 -13.33 -30.20
C VAL A 560 -0.36 -11.87 -30.69
N LYS A 561 0.21 -10.98 -29.86
CA LYS A 561 0.57 -9.56 -30.08
C LYS A 561 -0.56 -8.53 -30.06
N THR A 562 -0.40 -7.60 -29.12
CA THR A 562 -0.27 -6.18 -29.48
C THR A 562 1.21 -5.74 -29.34
N LEU A 563 1.60 -4.64 -29.99
CA LEU A 563 2.96 -4.09 -29.87
C LEU A 563 3.00 -3.04 -28.76
N LYS A 564 4.01 -3.08 -27.87
CA LYS A 564 4.21 -2.00 -26.88
C LYS A 564 4.31 -0.66 -27.61
N PRO A 565 3.54 0.37 -27.23
CA PRO A 565 3.82 1.74 -27.66
C PRO A 565 5.25 2.07 -27.22
N ARG A 566 6.20 2.20 -28.17
CA ARG A 566 7.59 2.52 -27.84
C ARG A 566 7.62 3.84 -27.07
N THR A 567 7.97 3.79 -25.79
CA THR A 567 8.27 5.01 -25.03
C THR A 567 9.61 5.58 -25.50
N SER A 568 9.83 6.87 -25.31
CA SER A 568 11.16 7.47 -25.48
C SER A 568 12.19 6.82 -24.54
N CYS A 569 11.79 6.53 -23.30
CA CYS A 569 12.58 5.85 -22.27
C CYS A 569 13.14 4.49 -22.71
N ASP A 570 12.30 3.62 -23.29
CA ASP A 570 12.67 2.24 -23.67
C ASP A 570 13.86 2.20 -24.65
N ASN A 571 13.90 3.14 -25.60
CA ASN A 571 14.90 3.13 -26.68
C ASN A 571 16.29 3.61 -26.21
N ASN A 572 16.35 4.43 -25.16
CA ASN A 572 17.61 5.02 -24.69
C ASN A 572 18.32 4.14 -23.65
N ASN A 573 17.56 3.49 -22.76
CA ASN A 573 18.14 2.52 -21.83
C ASN A 573 18.82 1.35 -22.57
N ALA A 574 18.22 0.84 -23.66
CA ALA A 574 18.76 -0.27 -24.46
C ALA A 574 20.18 -0.02 -25.03
N ASN A 575 20.59 1.24 -25.22
CA ASN A 575 21.94 1.59 -25.72
C ASN A 575 22.93 1.98 -24.61
N GLN A 576 22.51 2.00 -23.34
CA GLN A 576 23.39 2.21 -22.19
C GLN A 576 23.33 1.09 -21.14
N ILE A 577 22.66 -0.03 -21.41
CA ILE A 577 22.89 -1.27 -20.66
C ILE A 577 24.31 -1.78 -21.00
N LYS A 578 25.32 -1.25 -20.31
CA LYS A 578 26.42 -2.11 -19.86
C LYS A 578 25.73 -3.24 -19.12
N ALA A 579 25.89 -4.46 -19.62
CA ALA A 579 25.20 -5.62 -19.10
C ALA A 579 25.25 -5.63 -17.57
N THR A 580 24.07 -5.55 -16.93
CA THR A 580 23.89 -6.08 -15.58
C THR A 580 24.60 -7.44 -15.58
N PRO A 581 25.49 -7.75 -14.62
CA PRO A 581 26.11 -9.05 -14.59
C PRO A 581 24.97 -10.06 -14.61
N SER A 582 24.96 -10.89 -15.65
CA SER A 582 23.94 -11.91 -15.80
C SER A 582 23.88 -12.71 -14.51
N SER A 583 22.67 -13.18 -14.18
CA SER A 583 22.50 -14.25 -13.21
C SER A 583 23.61 -15.27 -13.40
N ILE A 584 24.26 -15.68 -12.30
CA ILE A 584 25.27 -16.72 -12.35
C ILE A 584 24.58 -17.97 -12.86
N SER A 585 24.64 -18.18 -14.16
CA SER A 585 24.40 -19.49 -14.74
C SER A 585 25.44 -20.37 -14.10
N ILE A 586 25.01 -21.34 -13.30
CA ILE A 586 25.87 -22.44 -12.89
C ILE A 586 26.14 -23.23 -14.17
N ALA A 587 27.14 -22.76 -14.92
CA ALA A 587 27.68 -23.45 -16.07
C ALA A 587 28.33 -24.71 -15.53
N THR A 588 27.65 -25.84 -15.74
CA THR A 588 28.15 -27.19 -15.49
C THR A 588 29.33 -27.46 -16.44
N GLY A 589 30.50 -26.91 -16.10
CA GLY A 589 31.63 -26.89 -17.02
C GLY A 589 32.91 -26.20 -16.56
N VAL A 590 33.08 -25.86 -15.27
CA VAL A 590 34.39 -25.38 -14.80
C VAL A 590 35.36 -26.56 -14.69
N LYS A 591 36.24 -26.72 -15.69
CA LYS A 591 37.46 -27.54 -15.54
C LYS A 591 38.43 -26.84 -14.59
N ILE A 592 38.26 -27.09 -13.29
CA ILE A 592 39.24 -26.67 -12.27
C ILE A 592 40.55 -27.39 -12.58
N LYS A 593 41.57 -26.64 -12.99
CA LYS A 593 42.91 -27.18 -13.23
C LYS A 593 43.68 -27.20 -11.92
N LEU A 594 43.37 -28.18 -11.07
CA LEU A 594 44.07 -28.39 -9.80
C LEU A 594 45.58 -28.46 -10.04
N THR A 595 46.31 -27.50 -9.47
CA THR A 595 47.76 -27.41 -9.65
C THR A 595 48.42 -27.84 -8.35
N TYR A 596 48.70 -29.13 -8.26
CA TYR A 596 49.44 -29.69 -7.13
C TYR A 596 50.87 -29.19 -7.15
N VAL A 597 51.31 -28.56 -6.06
CA VAL A 597 52.73 -28.32 -5.83
C VAL A 597 53.22 -29.38 -4.87
N ILE A 598 54.17 -30.19 -5.34
CA ILE A 598 54.78 -31.29 -4.59
C ILE A 598 56.19 -30.88 -4.23
N PHE A 599 56.51 -30.91 -2.93
CA PHE A 599 57.87 -30.72 -2.44
C PHE A 599 58.25 -31.84 -1.48
N THR A 600 59.51 -32.23 -1.52
CA THR A 600 60.10 -33.24 -0.64
C THR A 600 60.99 -32.58 0.39
N LEU A 601 60.76 -32.90 1.66
CA LEU A 601 61.74 -32.67 2.73
C LEU A 601 62.14 -34.04 3.29
N GLY A 602 63.35 -34.49 2.95
CA GLY A 602 63.81 -35.83 3.30
C GLY A 602 62.95 -36.92 2.65
N SER A 603 62.62 -37.96 3.43
CA SER A 603 61.89 -39.15 2.99
C SER A 603 60.36 -39.04 3.04
N MET A 604 59.79 -37.84 3.23
CA MET A 604 58.35 -37.59 3.23
C MET A 604 57.94 -36.67 2.08
N LEU A 605 56.87 -37.06 1.39
CA LEU A 605 56.30 -36.34 0.25
C LEU A 605 55.08 -35.55 0.72
N PHE A 606 55.10 -34.22 0.56
CA PHE A 606 53.95 -33.38 0.85
C PHE A 606 53.33 -32.86 -0.44
N VAL A 607 52.01 -33.00 -0.55
CA VAL A 607 51.21 -32.54 -1.68
C VAL A 607 50.23 -31.51 -1.13
N VAL A 608 50.37 -30.25 -1.57
CA VAL A 608 49.42 -29.19 -1.24
C VAL A 608 48.61 -28.88 -2.50
N SER A 609 47.29 -28.84 -2.35
CA SER A 609 46.38 -28.43 -3.40
C SER A 609 46.09 -26.93 -3.25
N ILE A 610 46.16 -26.21 -4.36
CA ILE A 610 45.77 -24.80 -4.50
C ILE A 610 44.69 -24.73 -5.59
#